data_AF-A0A3C0J8V1-F1
#
_entry.id   AF-A0A3C0J8V1-F1
#
_cell.length_a   1.000
_cell.length_b   1.000
_cell.length_c   1.000
_cell.angle_alpha   90.00
_cell.angle_beta   90.00
_cell.angle_gamma   90.00
#
_symmetry.space_group_name_H-M   'P 1'
#
loop_
_entity.id
_entity.type
_entity.pdbx_description
1 polymer ?
#
loop_
_entity_poly.entity_id
_entity_poly.type
_entity_poly.pdbx_seq_one_letter_code
_entity_poly.pdbx_strand_id
1 'polypeptide(L)'
;MISEDKETKICKKCGRELPLDKFGINHKYTRNVCKECFNEEIREKRYQQRLSDGIETYHKDKSMKIQRKYKKPYHFQILYRSESGIDTIAKDEVFVRLFDYRSAWTSNYGRIIQKLDDGTYQLVKGVYSRATKELTYTLDKNVYFKSKNRWGYRKEKVTASSPVIQMLIVNYDMKNNNMVWHKNNDTKDNYYKHLFPVTDKQYNEILRVHEEDGIITDKQIMEIVNAVEFKPDDWKPWHNKRTYEGVGYLGADTSDIDYESYSFIKWKNMIQRCYSDVVHKLKPYYVDKEVCIEWQNYQNFKLWFDTHYILGTKVDLDKDLLYKEGNIYSPETCAFMTHFFNTVFEDRGIESNIKQNDDGTYSVSMIVLNKKMDIGVFDSEEEAHTGFIDGKINYICDLAEKCKGKVPDYVYEGMLNYKIEIN
;
A
#
# COMPACT_ATOMS: atom_id res chain seq x y z
N MET A 1 -14.65 -59.49 32.83
CA MET A 1 -14.68 -58.18 32.14
C MET A 1 -15.85 -58.21 31.19
N ILE A 2 -16.95 -57.54 31.54
CA ILE A 2 -18.15 -57.49 30.70
C ILE A 2 -17.86 -56.51 29.56
N SER A 3 -17.78 -56.99 28.33
CA SER A 3 -17.82 -56.10 27.17
C SER A 3 -19.24 -55.54 27.10
N GLU A 4 -19.41 -54.26 27.41
CA GLU A 4 -20.64 -53.56 27.04
C GLU A 4 -20.79 -53.68 25.51
N ASP A 5 -21.80 -54.43 25.06
CA ASP A 5 -22.25 -54.41 23.67
C ASP A 5 -22.73 -52.98 23.36
N LYS A 6 -21.79 -52.14 22.92
CA LYS A 6 -22.12 -50.80 22.45
C LYS A 6 -22.84 -50.96 21.13
N GLU A 7 -24.16 -50.81 21.14
CA GLU A 7 -24.96 -50.81 19.91
C GLU A 7 -24.33 -49.84 18.89
N THR A 8 -24.03 -50.38 17.71
CA THR A 8 -23.44 -49.67 16.57
C THR A 8 -24.47 -49.52 15.45
N LYS A 9 -24.26 -48.51 14.59
CA LYS A 9 -25.07 -48.26 13.39
C LYS A 9 -24.19 -47.78 12.25
N ILE A 10 -24.48 -48.23 11.04
CA ILE A 10 -23.79 -47.79 9.83
C ILE A 10 -24.37 -46.44 9.36
N CYS A 11 -23.50 -45.45 9.19
CA CYS A 11 -23.89 -44.16 8.63
C CYS A 11 -24.21 -44.28 7.13
N LYS A 12 -25.41 -43.88 6.71
CA LYS A 12 -25.82 -43.93 5.30
C LYS A 12 -25.03 -43.01 4.35
N LYS A 13 -24.29 -42.03 4.88
CA LYS A 13 -23.52 -41.07 4.07
C LYS A 13 -22.06 -41.47 3.89
N CYS A 14 -21.36 -41.79 4.98
CA CYS A 14 -19.93 -42.16 4.93
C CYS A 14 -19.66 -43.66 5.02
N GLY A 15 -20.67 -44.50 5.19
CA GLY A 15 -20.52 -45.96 5.26
C GLY A 15 -19.83 -46.48 6.53
N ARG A 16 -19.35 -45.62 7.43
CA ARG A 16 -18.69 -46.01 8.68
C ARG A 16 -19.70 -46.61 9.66
N GLU A 17 -19.32 -47.72 10.28
CA GLU A 17 -19.99 -48.27 11.46
C GLU A 17 -19.54 -47.49 12.70
N LEU A 18 -20.48 -46.89 13.42
CA LEU A 18 -20.21 -45.99 14.55
C LEU A 18 -21.16 -46.29 15.71
N PRO A 19 -20.77 -46.05 16.97
CA PRO A 19 -21.68 -46.23 18.10
C PRO A 19 -22.88 -45.26 18.01
N LEU A 20 -24.03 -45.65 18.58
CA LEU A 20 -25.27 -44.86 18.47
C LEU A 20 -25.16 -43.42 18.99
N ASP A 21 -24.27 -43.14 19.96
CA ASP A 21 -24.03 -41.78 20.48
C ASP A 21 -23.47 -40.81 19.42
N LYS A 22 -22.86 -41.34 18.35
CA LYS A 22 -22.40 -40.57 17.18
C LYS A 22 -23.52 -40.20 16.22
N PHE A 23 -24.76 -40.58 16.49
CA PHE A 23 -25.93 -40.19 15.70
C PHE A 23 -26.81 -39.20 16.49
N GLY A 24 -27.43 -38.26 15.79
CA GLY A 24 -28.41 -37.38 16.41
C GLY A 24 -29.71 -38.12 16.69
N ILE A 25 -30.39 -37.82 17.78
CA ILE A 25 -31.74 -38.30 18.06
C ILE A 25 -32.73 -37.22 17.60
N ASN A 26 -33.75 -37.60 16.84
CA ASN A 26 -34.87 -36.72 16.53
C ASN A 26 -36.16 -37.36 17.04
N HIS A 27 -36.77 -36.74 18.05
CA HIS A 27 -37.85 -37.35 18.84
C HIS A 27 -37.49 -38.75 19.34
N LYS A 28 -38.14 -39.80 18.81
CA LYS A 28 -37.93 -41.21 19.20
C LYS A 28 -37.04 -42.01 18.26
N TYR A 29 -36.45 -41.38 17.23
CA TYR A 29 -35.66 -42.08 16.21
C TYR A 29 -34.22 -41.57 16.13
N THR A 30 -33.28 -42.51 16.10
CA THR A 30 -31.87 -42.22 15.81
C THR A 30 -31.69 -41.96 14.33
N ARG A 31 -31.11 -40.82 13.97
CA ARG A 31 -30.85 -40.43 12.57
C ARG A 31 -30.07 -41.52 11.83
N ASN A 32 -30.23 -41.55 10.51
CA ASN A 32 -29.54 -42.52 9.64
C ASN A 32 -28.14 -42.04 9.18
N VAL A 33 -27.80 -40.80 9.50
CA VAL A 33 -26.53 -40.16 9.18
C VAL A 33 -25.87 -39.74 10.50
N CYS A 34 -24.56 -39.98 10.64
CA CYS A 34 -23.83 -39.61 11.85
C CYS A 34 -23.76 -38.08 12.01
N LYS A 35 -23.51 -37.62 13.24
CA LYS A 35 -23.41 -36.20 13.61
C LYS A 35 -22.37 -35.46 12.76
N GLU A 36 -21.22 -36.08 12.47
CA GLU A 36 -20.18 -35.49 11.62
C GLU A 36 -20.69 -35.18 10.22
N CYS A 37 -21.24 -36.19 9.53
CA CYS A 37 -21.79 -36.07 8.19
C CYS A 37 -22.99 -35.10 8.11
N PHE A 38 -23.83 -35.08 9.14
CA PHE A 38 -24.93 -34.12 9.25
C PHE A 38 -24.39 -32.69 9.44
N ASN A 39 -23.44 -32.50 10.35
CA ASN A 39 -22.84 -31.18 10.62
C ASN A 39 -22.09 -30.65 9.40
N GLU A 40 -21.39 -31.52 8.67
CA GLU A 40 -20.75 -31.19 7.39
C GLU A 40 -21.77 -30.69 6.36
N GLU A 41 -22.90 -31.38 6.19
CA GLU A 41 -23.98 -30.95 5.29
C GLU A 41 -24.59 -29.61 5.69
N ILE A 42 -24.81 -29.39 6.99
CA ILE A 42 -25.31 -28.12 7.49
C ILE A 42 -24.29 -26.99 7.28
N ARG A 43 -22.99 -27.25 7.47
CA ARG A 43 -21.92 -26.29 7.17
C ARG A 43 -21.91 -25.94 5.69
N GLU A 44 -22.00 -26.94 4.82
CA GLU A 44 -22.05 -26.74 3.36
C GLU A 44 -23.28 -25.91 2.96
N LYS A 45 -24.47 -26.26 3.46
CA LYS A 45 -25.70 -25.50 3.17
C LYS A 45 -25.59 -24.04 3.63
N ARG A 46 -25.04 -23.79 4.83
CA ARG A 46 -24.80 -22.43 5.34
C ARG A 46 -23.78 -21.67 4.51
N TYR A 47 -22.74 -22.36 4.05
CA TYR A 47 -21.71 -21.79 3.20
C TYR A 47 -22.29 -21.36 1.84
N GLN A 48 -23.05 -22.24 1.18
CA GLN A 48 -23.71 -21.94 -0.09
C GLN A 48 -24.71 -20.79 0.03
N GLN A 49 -25.50 -20.75 1.13
CA GLN A 49 -26.39 -19.62 1.40
C GLN A 49 -25.60 -18.31 1.54
N ARG A 50 -24.54 -18.30 2.36
CA ARG A 50 -23.67 -17.14 2.56
C ARG A 50 -23.04 -16.67 1.24
N LEU A 51 -22.66 -17.59 0.36
CA LEU A 51 -22.14 -17.29 -0.96
C LEU A 51 -23.19 -16.60 -1.83
N SER A 52 -24.40 -17.15 -1.89
CA SER A 52 -25.52 -16.54 -2.61
C SER A 52 -25.82 -15.13 -2.11
N ASP A 53 -26.00 -14.95 -0.80
CA ASP A 53 -26.29 -13.64 -0.19
C ASP A 53 -25.14 -12.64 -0.41
N GLY A 54 -23.90 -13.14 -0.37
CA GLY A 54 -22.71 -12.35 -0.64
C GLY A 54 -22.64 -11.86 -2.08
N ILE A 55 -22.98 -12.72 -3.05
CA ILE A 55 -23.01 -12.36 -4.48
C ILE A 55 -24.08 -11.30 -4.72
N GLU A 56 -25.28 -11.49 -4.17
CA GLU A 56 -26.36 -10.49 -4.25
C GLU A 56 -25.91 -9.13 -3.68
N THR A 57 -25.24 -9.15 -2.53
CA THR A 57 -24.66 -7.95 -1.92
C THR A 57 -23.64 -7.29 -2.85
N TYR A 58 -22.72 -8.06 -3.42
CA TYR A 58 -21.70 -7.56 -4.35
C TYR A 58 -22.31 -6.94 -5.61
N HIS A 59 -23.44 -7.42 -6.10
CA HIS A 59 -24.12 -6.81 -7.24
C HIS A 59 -24.82 -5.48 -6.87
N LYS A 60 -25.38 -5.37 -5.67
CA LYS A 60 -26.08 -4.16 -5.21
C LYS A 60 -25.13 -3.07 -4.74
N ASP A 61 -24.06 -3.43 -4.04
CA ASP A 61 -23.13 -2.48 -3.44
C ASP A 61 -22.05 -2.05 -4.44
N LYS A 62 -22.24 -0.83 -4.99
CA LYS A 62 -21.29 -0.22 -5.92
C LYS A 62 -19.91 0.03 -5.31
N SER A 63 -19.78 0.14 -3.99
CA SER A 63 -18.48 0.36 -3.32
C SER A 63 -17.57 -0.86 -3.40
N MET A 64 -18.14 -2.04 -3.61
CA MET A 64 -17.39 -3.29 -3.79
C MET A 64 -16.89 -3.49 -5.23
N LYS A 65 -17.34 -2.65 -6.17
CA LYS A 65 -16.93 -2.73 -7.58
C LYS A 65 -15.62 -1.98 -7.81
N ILE A 66 -14.77 -2.56 -8.65
CA ILE A 66 -13.55 -1.93 -9.15
C ILE A 66 -13.96 -0.83 -10.12
N GLN A 67 -13.44 0.38 -9.92
CA GLN A 67 -13.67 1.53 -10.79
C GLN A 67 -12.37 1.90 -11.51
N ARG A 68 -12.48 2.30 -12.77
CA ARG A 68 -11.32 2.81 -13.52
C ARG A 68 -10.92 4.18 -12.96
N LYS A 69 -9.83 4.24 -12.21
CA LYS A 69 -9.30 5.46 -11.58
C LYS A 69 -7.81 5.60 -11.81
N TYR A 70 -7.36 6.83 -11.82
CA TYR A 70 -5.97 7.20 -12.02
C TYR A 70 -5.46 8.00 -10.83
N LYS A 71 -4.20 7.78 -10.50
CA LYS A 71 -3.50 8.56 -9.49
C LYS A 71 -3.13 9.92 -10.06
N LYS A 72 -3.12 10.94 -9.21
CA LYS A 72 -2.59 12.27 -9.55
C LYS A 72 -1.24 12.39 -8.85
N PRO A 73 -0.12 12.43 -9.59
CA PRO A 73 1.18 12.68 -8.99
C PRO A 73 1.20 13.99 -8.22
N TYR A 74 1.84 14.00 -7.05
CA TYR A 74 2.06 15.23 -6.30
C TYR A 74 3.18 16.05 -6.94
N HIS A 75 3.15 17.38 -6.72
CA HIS A 75 4.14 18.29 -7.30
C HIS A 75 5.58 17.89 -6.97
N PHE A 76 5.86 17.48 -5.72
CA PHE A 76 7.19 17.07 -5.27
C PHE A 76 7.71 15.78 -5.93
N GLN A 77 6.83 14.99 -6.56
CA GLN A 77 7.23 13.78 -7.29
C GLN A 77 7.57 14.06 -8.75
N ILE A 78 7.16 15.20 -9.29
CA ILE A 78 7.27 15.50 -10.73
C ILE A 78 8.67 16.04 -11.02
N LEU A 79 9.36 15.39 -11.97
CA LEU A 79 10.59 15.91 -12.55
C LEU A 79 10.26 16.84 -13.71
N TYR A 80 10.61 18.12 -13.56
CA TYR A 80 10.35 19.14 -14.58
C TYR A 80 11.41 19.13 -15.69
N ARG A 81 11.01 19.56 -16.89
CA ARG A 81 11.93 19.77 -18.02
C ARG A 81 13.01 20.80 -17.69
N SER A 82 12.66 21.84 -16.94
CA SER A 82 13.62 22.87 -16.50
C SER A 82 14.75 22.31 -15.62
N GLU A 83 14.51 21.19 -14.95
CA GLU A 83 15.50 20.51 -14.11
C GLU A 83 16.28 19.45 -14.90
N SER A 84 15.59 18.61 -15.66
CA SER A 84 16.21 17.47 -16.36
C SER A 84 16.81 17.80 -17.72
N GLY A 85 16.33 18.86 -18.38
CA GLY A 85 16.66 19.17 -19.78
C GLY A 85 16.10 18.18 -20.80
N ILE A 86 15.29 17.19 -20.39
CA ILE A 86 14.79 16.12 -21.25
C ILE A 86 13.44 16.53 -21.85
N ASP A 87 13.36 16.50 -23.18
CA ASP A 87 12.13 16.84 -23.91
C ASP A 87 11.04 15.78 -23.75
N THR A 88 9.80 16.27 -23.65
CA THR A 88 8.62 15.42 -23.64
C THR A 88 8.29 14.93 -25.06
N ILE A 89 7.75 13.72 -25.16
CA ILE A 89 7.23 13.15 -26.43
C ILE A 89 5.76 13.50 -26.65
N ALA A 90 5.07 13.98 -25.61
CA ALA A 90 3.70 14.42 -25.66
C ALA A 90 3.46 15.61 -24.72
N LYS A 91 2.39 16.36 -24.97
CA LYS A 91 2.02 17.54 -24.16
C LYS A 91 1.66 17.18 -22.73
N ASP A 92 1.04 16.01 -22.52
CA ASP A 92 0.61 15.52 -21.21
C ASP A 92 1.65 14.60 -20.55
N GLU A 93 2.87 14.51 -21.08
CA GLU A 93 3.88 13.67 -20.48
C GLU A 93 4.45 14.28 -19.20
N VAL A 94 4.43 13.48 -18.14
CA VAL A 94 4.97 13.84 -16.82
C VAL A 94 5.82 12.70 -16.30
N PHE A 95 6.98 13.02 -15.72
CA PHE A 95 7.90 12.06 -15.11
C PHE A 95 7.72 12.07 -13.59
N VAL A 96 7.41 10.91 -13.00
CA VAL A 96 7.06 10.75 -11.59
C VAL A 96 8.12 9.93 -10.87
N ARG A 97 8.56 10.40 -9.70
CA ARG A 97 9.62 9.80 -8.88
C ARG A 97 9.25 8.39 -8.44
N LEU A 98 10.20 7.47 -8.61
CA LEU A 98 10.13 6.08 -8.13
C LEU A 98 10.96 5.92 -6.85
N PHE A 99 10.34 6.11 -5.68
CA PHE A 99 11.06 6.12 -4.38
C PHE A 99 11.81 4.82 -4.06
N ASP A 100 11.34 3.69 -4.56
CA ASP A 100 11.99 2.39 -4.37
C ASP A 100 13.26 2.21 -5.22
N TYR A 101 13.57 3.14 -6.12
CA TYR A 101 14.69 3.05 -7.05
C TYR A 101 15.63 4.24 -6.93
N ARG A 102 16.91 3.98 -7.19
CA ARG A 102 17.97 4.99 -7.19
C ARG A 102 17.65 6.08 -8.21
N SER A 103 17.35 7.29 -7.73
CA SER A 103 17.20 8.50 -8.54
C SER A 103 16.57 8.26 -9.91
N ALA A 104 15.38 7.65 -9.93
CA ALA A 104 14.68 7.26 -11.14
C ALA A 104 13.26 7.83 -11.16
N TRP A 105 12.77 8.12 -12.38
CA TRP A 105 11.43 8.61 -12.67
C TRP A 105 10.83 7.87 -13.85
N THR A 106 9.55 7.51 -13.77
CA THR A 106 8.79 6.93 -14.88
C THR A 106 7.86 7.96 -15.48
N SER A 107 7.75 8.01 -16.80
CA SER A 107 6.72 8.80 -17.47
C SER A 107 5.41 8.03 -17.55
N ASN A 108 4.31 8.76 -17.71
CA ASN A 108 3.01 8.19 -18.08
C ASN A 108 2.94 7.52 -19.47
N TYR A 109 4.06 7.47 -20.20
CA TYR A 109 4.26 6.75 -21.46
C TYR A 109 5.28 5.59 -21.34
N GLY A 110 5.75 5.28 -20.14
CA GLY A 110 6.68 4.18 -19.90
C GLY A 110 8.16 4.47 -20.19
N ARG A 111 8.54 5.71 -20.56
CA ARG A 111 9.95 6.14 -20.58
C ARG A 111 10.48 6.29 -19.15
N ILE A 112 11.76 6.00 -18.94
CA ILE A 112 12.42 6.17 -17.63
C ILE A 112 13.59 7.14 -17.74
N ILE A 113 13.67 8.07 -16.79
CA ILE A 113 14.82 8.94 -16.57
C ILE A 113 15.55 8.48 -15.31
N GLN A 114 16.88 8.54 -15.33
CA GLN A 114 17.71 8.41 -14.14
C GLN A 114 18.63 9.63 -13.97
N LYS A 115 18.88 10.02 -12.73
CA LYS A 115 19.94 10.97 -12.38
C LYS A 115 21.22 10.20 -12.07
N LEU A 116 22.34 10.64 -12.64
CA LEU A 116 23.67 10.08 -12.41
C LEU A 116 24.34 10.73 -11.21
N ASP A 117 25.44 10.12 -10.73
CA ASP A 117 26.18 10.61 -9.57
C ASP A 117 26.83 12.00 -9.81
N ASP A 118 27.04 12.39 -11.08
CA ASP A 118 27.50 13.73 -11.47
C ASP A 118 26.38 14.79 -11.51
N GLY A 119 25.15 14.39 -11.17
CA GLY A 119 23.97 15.25 -11.14
C GLY A 119 23.24 15.38 -12.48
N THR A 120 23.75 14.80 -13.57
CA THR A 120 23.10 14.86 -14.89
C THR A 120 21.95 13.86 -15.01
N TYR A 121 20.98 14.17 -15.88
CA TYR A 121 19.82 13.33 -16.14
C TYR A 121 19.94 12.67 -17.52
N GLN A 122 19.57 11.40 -17.61
CA GLN A 122 19.53 10.69 -18.89
C GLN A 122 18.32 9.77 -19.01
N LEU A 123 17.88 9.54 -20.25
CA LEU A 123 16.92 8.48 -20.55
C LEU A 123 17.59 7.11 -20.39
N VAL A 124 16.95 6.22 -19.64
CA VAL A 124 17.41 4.85 -19.50
C VAL A 124 17.14 4.10 -20.80
N LYS A 125 18.13 3.37 -21.30
CA LYS A 125 17.97 2.52 -22.49
C LYS A 125 17.18 1.27 -22.14
N GLY A 126 15.95 1.17 -22.65
CA GLY A 126 15.12 -0.03 -22.53
C GLY A 126 15.49 -1.13 -23.53
N VAL A 127 15.10 -2.36 -23.23
CA VAL A 127 15.28 -3.54 -24.08
C VAL A 127 13.96 -4.29 -24.19
N TYR A 128 13.55 -4.63 -25.41
CA TYR A 128 12.37 -5.44 -25.63
C TYR A 128 12.62 -6.92 -25.30
N SER A 129 11.76 -7.50 -24.48
CA SER A 129 11.76 -8.93 -24.17
C SER A 129 11.51 -9.74 -25.44
N ARG A 130 12.33 -10.78 -25.69
CA ARG A 130 12.12 -11.65 -26.85
C ARG A 130 10.84 -12.49 -26.72
N ALA A 131 10.53 -12.92 -25.49
CA ALA A 131 9.41 -13.78 -25.16
C ALA A 131 8.08 -13.01 -25.13
N THR A 132 8.03 -11.89 -24.38
CA THR A 132 6.78 -11.14 -24.17
C THR A 132 6.60 -9.95 -25.11
N LYS A 133 7.65 -9.54 -25.83
CA LYS A 133 7.70 -8.32 -26.66
C LYS A 133 7.49 -7.01 -25.90
N GLU A 134 7.41 -7.05 -24.57
CA GLU A 134 7.30 -5.87 -23.72
C GLU A 134 8.64 -5.15 -23.58
N LEU A 135 8.58 -3.83 -23.44
CA LEU A 135 9.74 -3.00 -23.11
C LEU A 135 10.16 -3.23 -21.65
N THR A 136 11.44 -3.51 -21.42
CA THR A 136 12.00 -3.73 -20.08
C THR A 136 13.16 -2.80 -19.78
N TYR A 137 13.30 -2.42 -18.52
CA TYR A 137 14.41 -1.62 -17.99
C TYR A 137 15.14 -2.40 -16.90
N THR A 138 16.42 -2.07 -16.68
CA THR A 138 17.17 -2.56 -15.52
C THR A 138 17.48 -1.37 -14.63
N LEU A 139 16.94 -1.37 -13.42
CA LEU A 139 17.04 -0.27 -12.46
C LEU A 139 17.68 -0.77 -11.16
N ASP A 140 18.25 0.14 -10.39
CA ASP A 140 18.78 -0.16 -9.06
C ASP A 140 17.68 0.05 -8.01
N LYS A 141 17.08 -1.06 -7.55
CA LYS A 141 16.06 -1.05 -6.48
C LYS A 141 16.73 -0.97 -5.12
N ASN A 142 16.25 -0.09 -4.26
CA ASN A 142 16.65 0.01 -2.86
C ASN A 142 16.02 -1.14 -2.06
N VAL A 143 16.85 -1.99 -1.47
CA VAL A 143 16.42 -3.19 -0.75
C VAL A 143 17.21 -3.37 0.54
N TYR A 144 16.55 -3.94 1.55
CA TYR A 144 17.20 -4.28 2.80
C TYR A 144 17.97 -5.60 2.71
N PHE A 145 19.29 -5.56 2.91
CA PHE A 145 20.14 -6.74 2.97
C PHE A 145 20.23 -7.24 4.41
N LYS A 146 19.37 -8.21 4.77
CA LYS A 146 19.33 -8.83 6.11
C LYS A 146 20.72 -9.29 6.59
N SER A 147 21.52 -9.89 5.71
CA SER A 147 22.88 -10.38 6.05
C SER A 147 23.88 -9.27 6.39
N LYS A 148 23.64 -8.04 5.93
CA LYS A 148 24.50 -6.87 6.18
C LYS A 148 23.86 -5.87 7.12
N ASN A 149 22.64 -6.13 7.58
CA ASN A 149 21.82 -5.25 8.40
C ASN A 149 21.76 -3.80 7.88
N ARG A 150 21.64 -3.64 6.55
CA ARG A 150 21.65 -2.33 5.88
C ARG A 150 20.85 -2.34 4.58
N TRP A 151 20.32 -1.17 4.22
CA TRP A 151 19.80 -0.87 2.89
C TRP A 151 20.94 -0.70 1.89
N GLY A 152 20.63 -1.00 0.64
CA GLY A 152 21.52 -0.82 -0.50
C GLY A 152 20.78 -1.14 -1.78
N TYR A 153 21.52 -1.31 -2.87
CA TYR A 153 20.92 -1.44 -4.19
C TYR A 153 21.10 -2.83 -4.79
N ARG A 154 20.04 -3.30 -5.46
CA ARG A 154 20.05 -4.51 -6.28
C ARG A 154 19.47 -4.17 -7.65
N LYS A 155 20.15 -4.62 -8.70
CA LYS A 155 19.63 -4.55 -10.06
C LYS A 155 18.36 -5.37 -10.18
N GLU A 156 17.30 -4.75 -10.65
CA GLU A 156 16.00 -5.37 -10.91
C GLU A 156 15.59 -5.08 -12.35
N LYS A 157 15.10 -6.10 -13.05
CA LYS A 157 14.49 -5.94 -14.36
C LYS A 157 13.00 -5.69 -14.16
N VAL A 158 12.49 -4.61 -14.75
CA VAL A 158 11.08 -4.22 -14.68
C VAL A 158 10.51 -4.02 -16.09
N THR A 159 9.24 -4.36 -16.31
CA THR A 159 8.53 -3.97 -17.52
C THR A 159 8.19 -2.48 -17.47
N ALA A 160 8.14 -1.80 -18.62
CA ALA A 160 7.81 -0.37 -18.70
C ALA A 160 6.42 -0.07 -18.10
N SER A 161 5.47 -0.98 -18.28
CA SER A 161 4.10 -0.88 -17.75
C SER A 161 4.04 -0.93 -16.23
N SER A 162 4.95 -1.64 -15.55
CA SER A 162 4.89 -1.86 -14.11
C SER A 162 5.04 -0.55 -13.29
N PRO A 163 6.10 0.27 -13.48
CA PRO A 163 6.19 1.58 -12.85
C PRO A 163 5.06 2.53 -13.23
N VAL A 164 4.55 2.47 -14.47
CA VAL A 164 3.42 3.29 -14.93
C VAL A 164 2.16 2.94 -14.13
N ILE A 165 1.85 1.65 -14.01
CA ILE A 165 0.72 1.17 -13.21
C ILE A 165 0.90 1.59 -11.75
N GLN A 166 2.09 1.35 -11.17
CA GLN A 166 2.42 1.69 -9.80
C GLN A 166 2.16 3.17 -9.50
N MET A 167 2.55 4.08 -10.39
CA MET A 167 2.50 5.52 -10.10
C MET A 167 1.25 6.24 -10.58
N LEU A 168 0.51 5.69 -11.57
CA LEU A 168 -0.52 6.44 -12.29
C LEU A 168 -1.88 5.74 -12.35
N ILE A 169 -1.98 4.46 -11.98
CA ILE A 169 -3.23 3.70 -12.02
C ILE A 169 -3.59 3.24 -10.61
N VAL A 170 -4.86 3.37 -10.23
CA VAL A 170 -5.36 2.80 -8.97
C VAL A 170 -5.60 1.29 -9.17
N ASN A 171 -4.76 0.46 -8.54
CA ASN A 171 -4.85 -0.99 -8.61
C ASN A 171 -5.50 -1.57 -7.33
N TYR A 172 -6.75 -2.01 -7.45
CA TYR A 172 -7.55 -2.50 -6.31
C TYR A 172 -7.12 -3.87 -5.77
N ASP A 173 -6.41 -4.66 -6.58
CA ASP A 173 -5.99 -6.03 -6.24
C ASP A 173 -4.59 -6.29 -6.77
N MET A 174 -3.60 -5.65 -6.16
CA MET A 174 -2.19 -5.75 -6.57
C MET A 174 -1.62 -7.15 -6.39
N LYS A 175 -2.25 -7.97 -5.53
CA LYS A 175 -1.83 -9.35 -5.28
C LYS A 175 -2.15 -10.26 -6.46
N ASN A 176 -3.36 -10.13 -7.02
CA ASN A 176 -3.83 -11.04 -8.07
C ASN A 176 -3.68 -10.47 -9.48
N ASN A 177 -3.57 -9.14 -9.64
CA ASN A 177 -3.36 -8.50 -10.93
C ASN A 177 -1.90 -8.67 -11.41
N ASN A 178 -1.61 -9.85 -11.91
CA ASN A 178 -0.29 -10.28 -12.40
C ASN A 178 -0.12 -10.13 -13.91
N MET A 179 -1.19 -9.79 -14.63
CA MET A 179 -1.18 -9.50 -16.07
C MET A 179 -1.52 -8.05 -16.34
N VAL A 180 -1.13 -7.57 -17.52
CA VAL A 180 -1.49 -6.23 -18.01
C VAL A 180 -2.09 -6.36 -19.39
N TRP A 181 -3.36 -5.98 -19.53
CA TRP A 181 -3.94 -5.78 -20.86
C TRP A 181 -3.50 -4.41 -21.39
N HIS A 182 -2.85 -4.43 -22.54
CA HIS A 182 -2.53 -3.24 -23.32
C HIS A 182 -3.64 -3.02 -24.34
N LYS A 183 -4.14 -1.78 -24.45
CA LYS A 183 -5.18 -1.44 -25.43
C LYS A 183 -4.79 -1.90 -26.84
N ASN A 184 -5.74 -2.48 -27.56
CA ASN A 184 -5.54 -3.09 -28.88
C ASN A 184 -4.46 -4.20 -28.91
N ASN A 185 -4.17 -4.81 -27.76
CA ASN A 185 -3.11 -5.79 -27.59
C ASN A 185 -1.71 -5.28 -28.03
N ASP A 186 -1.48 -3.97 -27.98
CA ASP A 186 -0.19 -3.36 -28.33
C ASP A 186 0.73 -3.26 -27.11
N THR A 187 1.57 -4.28 -26.93
CA THR A 187 2.55 -4.35 -25.82
C THR A 187 3.62 -3.26 -25.84
N LYS A 188 3.72 -2.47 -26.91
CA LYS A 188 4.61 -1.30 -26.99
C LYS A 188 3.95 -0.04 -26.44
N ASP A 189 2.63 0.02 -26.42
CA ASP A 189 1.88 1.16 -25.89
C ASP A 189 1.84 1.09 -24.36
N ASN A 190 2.64 1.94 -23.72
CA ASN A 190 2.73 2.06 -22.27
C ASN A 190 2.06 3.33 -21.75
N TYR A 191 1.17 3.96 -22.53
CA TYR A 191 0.40 5.08 -22.05
C TYR A 191 -0.53 4.63 -20.92
N TYR A 192 -0.46 5.28 -19.76
CA TYR A 192 -1.15 4.83 -18.54
C TYR A 192 -2.66 4.59 -18.70
N LYS A 193 -3.35 5.35 -19.57
CA LYS A 193 -4.78 5.14 -19.81
C LYS A 193 -5.08 3.87 -20.61
N HIS A 194 -4.10 3.35 -21.33
CA HIS A 194 -4.20 2.17 -22.18
C HIS A 194 -3.78 0.87 -21.47
N LEU A 195 -3.35 0.95 -20.21
CA LEU A 195 -2.92 -0.21 -19.42
C LEU A 195 -4.00 -0.65 -18.43
N PHE A 196 -4.34 -1.93 -18.40
CA PHE A 196 -5.30 -2.50 -17.45
C PHE A 196 -4.63 -3.61 -16.65
N PRO A 197 -4.26 -3.37 -15.37
CA PRO A 197 -3.83 -4.44 -14.49
C PRO A 197 -5.01 -5.37 -14.24
N VAL A 198 -4.84 -6.65 -14.56
CA VAL A 198 -5.89 -7.67 -14.53
C VAL A 198 -5.32 -9.02 -14.07
N THR A 199 -6.20 -9.93 -13.66
CA THR A 199 -5.82 -11.32 -13.43
C THR A 199 -5.59 -12.06 -14.74
N ASP A 200 -4.99 -13.24 -14.68
CA ASP A 200 -4.84 -14.16 -15.80
C ASP A 200 -6.19 -14.54 -16.45
N LYS A 201 -7.20 -14.87 -15.63
CA LYS A 201 -8.56 -15.18 -16.12
C LYS A 201 -9.21 -14.01 -16.86
N GLN A 202 -9.10 -12.81 -16.29
CA GLN A 202 -9.62 -11.59 -16.90
C GLN A 202 -8.88 -11.27 -18.20
N TYR A 203 -7.55 -11.40 -18.21
CA TYR A 203 -6.75 -11.19 -19.42
C TYR A 203 -7.17 -12.14 -20.54
N ASN A 204 -7.33 -13.43 -20.24
CA ASN A 204 -7.72 -14.44 -21.24
C ASN A 204 -9.11 -14.15 -21.82
N GLU A 205 -10.07 -13.71 -20.99
CA GLU A 205 -11.39 -13.33 -21.49
C GLU A 205 -11.35 -12.06 -22.34
N ILE A 206 -10.59 -11.04 -21.91
CA ILE A 206 -10.40 -9.81 -22.69
C ILE A 206 -9.78 -10.14 -24.05
N LEU A 207 -8.78 -11.03 -24.07
CA LEU A 207 -8.13 -11.48 -25.30
C LEU A 207 -9.13 -12.21 -26.22
N ARG A 208 -9.92 -13.14 -25.68
CA ARG A 208 -10.96 -13.86 -26.43
C ARG A 208 -11.95 -12.91 -27.10
N VAL A 209 -12.50 -11.96 -26.33
CA VAL A 209 -13.44 -10.95 -26.85
C VAL A 209 -12.78 -10.05 -27.90
N HIS A 210 -11.52 -9.66 -27.69
CA HIS A 210 -10.77 -8.86 -28.66
C HIS A 210 -10.51 -9.61 -29.97
N GLU A 211 -10.20 -10.91 -29.92
CA GLU A 211 -9.99 -11.75 -31.10
C GLU A 211 -11.29 -12.01 -31.88
N GLU A 212 -12.44 -12.09 -31.19
CA GLU A 212 -13.76 -12.27 -31.81
C GLU A 212 -14.30 -10.97 -32.43
N ASP A 213 -14.27 -9.85 -31.69
CA ASP A 213 -14.93 -8.59 -32.07
C ASP A 213 -13.97 -7.58 -32.72
N GLY A 214 -12.65 -7.83 -32.69
CA GLY A 214 -11.59 -6.97 -33.21
C GLY A 214 -11.24 -5.76 -32.33
N ILE A 215 -12.20 -5.18 -31.61
CA ILE A 215 -11.96 -4.07 -30.66
C ILE A 215 -12.78 -4.30 -29.39
N ILE A 216 -12.11 -4.27 -28.24
CA ILE A 216 -12.77 -4.29 -26.93
C ILE A 216 -12.74 -2.88 -26.30
N THR A 217 -13.89 -2.43 -25.81
CA THR A 217 -14.01 -1.12 -25.16
C THR A 217 -13.62 -1.15 -23.69
N ASP A 218 -13.20 -0.01 -23.14
CA ASP A 218 -12.94 0.15 -21.70
C ASP A 218 -14.13 -0.31 -20.85
N LYS A 219 -15.36 -0.08 -21.32
CA LYS A 219 -16.58 -0.52 -20.62
C LYS A 219 -16.67 -2.05 -20.55
N GLN A 220 -16.47 -2.74 -21.66
CA GLN A 220 -16.46 -4.21 -21.70
C GLN A 220 -15.34 -4.79 -20.83
N ILE A 221 -14.14 -4.20 -20.86
CA ILE A 221 -13.03 -4.59 -19.97
C ILE A 221 -13.48 -4.46 -18.50
N MET A 222 -14.08 -3.33 -18.12
CA MET A 222 -14.53 -3.12 -16.74
C MET A 222 -15.72 -4.02 -16.33
N GLU A 223 -16.55 -4.47 -17.28
CA GLU A 223 -17.57 -5.49 -17.06
C GLU A 223 -16.91 -6.84 -16.74
N ILE A 224 -15.92 -7.27 -17.53
CA ILE A 224 -15.12 -8.49 -17.29
C ILE A 224 -14.40 -8.41 -15.93
N VAL A 225 -13.71 -7.31 -15.64
CA VAL A 225 -13.00 -7.09 -14.38
C VAL A 225 -13.94 -7.21 -13.17
N ASN A 226 -15.21 -6.82 -13.29
CA ASN A 226 -16.18 -6.86 -12.20
C ASN A 226 -17.07 -8.11 -12.19
N ALA A 227 -17.03 -8.95 -13.23
CA ALA A 227 -17.76 -10.20 -13.29
C ALA A 227 -17.23 -11.20 -12.24
N VAL A 228 -18.10 -12.03 -11.69
CA VAL A 228 -17.78 -12.98 -10.61
C VAL A 228 -17.01 -14.18 -11.17
N GLU A 229 -17.38 -14.61 -12.37
CA GLU A 229 -16.81 -15.71 -13.13
C GLU A 229 -15.31 -15.53 -13.46
N PHE A 230 -14.84 -14.29 -13.55
CA PHE A 230 -13.44 -13.96 -13.86
C PHE A 230 -12.63 -13.55 -12.62
N LYS A 231 -13.16 -13.77 -11.42
CA LYS A 231 -12.40 -13.58 -10.17
C LYS A 231 -11.47 -14.78 -9.90
N PRO A 232 -10.44 -14.61 -9.05
CA PRO A 232 -9.64 -15.74 -8.54
C PRO A 232 -10.51 -16.87 -7.95
N ASP A 233 -10.03 -18.11 -7.97
CA ASP A 233 -10.81 -19.28 -7.52
C ASP A 233 -11.21 -19.23 -6.04
N ASP A 234 -10.33 -18.69 -5.22
CA ASP A 234 -10.53 -18.47 -3.79
C ASP A 234 -11.33 -17.18 -3.49
N TRP A 235 -11.70 -16.41 -4.52
CA TRP A 235 -12.42 -15.17 -4.33
C TRP A 235 -13.80 -15.41 -3.73
N LYS A 236 -14.15 -14.59 -2.74
CA LYS A 236 -15.50 -14.53 -2.18
C LYS A 236 -15.97 -13.08 -2.08
N PRO A 237 -17.28 -12.83 -2.23
CA PRO A 237 -17.81 -11.47 -2.19
C PRO A 237 -17.46 -10.71 -0.91
N TRP A 238 -17.51 -11.39 0.25
CA TRP A 238 -17.24 -10.76 1.54
C TRP A 238 -15.79 -10.31 1.73
N HIS A 239 -14.84 -10.75 0.90
CA HIS A 239 -13.46 -10.24 0.95
C HIS A 239 -13.40 -8.74 0.60
N ASN A 240 -14.35 -8.25 -0.19
CA ASN A 240 -14.42 -6.87 -0.68
C ASN A 240 -15.40 -6.00 0.10
N LYS A 241 -16.11 -6.59 1.08
CA LYS A 241 -17.07 -5.87 1.90
C LYS A 241 -16.34 -4.85 2.77
N ARG A 242 -16.80 -3.61 2.74
CA ARG A 242 -16.26 -2.51 3.54
C ARG A 242 -16.69 -2.69 5.00
N THR A 243 -15.75 -3.03 5.88
CA THR A 243 -16.05 -3.40 7.28
C THR A 243 -15.30 -2.57 8.31
N TYR A 244 -14.18 -1.93 7.95
CA TYR A 244 -13.38 -1.13 8.88
C TYR A 244 -13.68 0.35 8.65
N GLU A 245 -14.41 0.95 9.61
CA GLU A 245 -14.90 2.34 9.53
C GLU A 245 -15.69 2.63 8.23
N GLY A 246 -16.35 1.61 7.66
CA GLY A 246 -17.08 1.73 6.39
C GLY A 246 -16.21 1.92 5.14
N VAL A 247 -14.88 1.88 5.27
CA VAL A 247 -13.93 2.18 4.19
C VAL A 247 -12.91 1.07 3.97
N GLY A 248 -12.30 0.54 5.02
CA GLY A 248 -11.30 -0.53 4.91
C GLY A 248 -11.93 -1.91 4.68
N TYR A 249 -11.23 -2.75 3.93
CA TYR A 249 -11.61 -4.15 3.64
C TYR A 249 -10.37 -5.04 3.52
N LEU A 250 -10.57 -6.36 3.69
CA LEU A 250 -9.44 -7.28 3.82
C LEU A 250 -8.83 -7.72 2.49
N GLY A 251 -9.66 -7.87 1.45
CA GLY A 251 -9.23 -8.32 0.12
C GLY A 251 -8.77 -9.78 0.03
N ALA A 252 -8.93 -10.58 1.09
CA ALA A 252 -8.57 -12.00 1.15
C ALA A 252 -9.45 -12.76 2.15
N ASP A 253 -9.28 -14.08 2.23
CA ASP A 253 -9.96 -14.88 3.26
C ASP A 253 -9.51 -14.46 4.66
N THR A 254 -10.49 -14.35 5.54
CA THR A 254 -10.31 -14.08 6.96
C THR A 254 -9.43 -15.11 7.68
N SER A 255 -9.37 -16.36 7.21
CA SER A 255 -8.49 -17.39 7.78
C SER A 255 -7.01 -17.12 7.54
N ASP A 256 -6.69 -16.34 6.50
CA ASP A 256 -5.32 -16.03 6.09
C ASP A 256 -4.80 -14.76 6.78
N ILE A 257 -5.66 -14.08 7.54
CA ILE A 257 -5.32 -12.83 8.22
C ILE A 257 -4.91 -13.12 9.66
N ASP A 258 -3.63 -12.85 9.95
CA ASP A 258 -3.16 -12.68 11.32
C ASP A 258 -3.55 -11.29 11.82
N TYR A 259 -4.63 -11.21 12.61
CA TYR A 259 -5.15 -9.97 13.19
C TYR A 259 -4.24 -9.37 14.28
N GLU A 260 -3.30 -10.15 14.80
CA GLU A 260 -2.29 -9.69 15.76
C GLU A 260 -0.99 -9.27 15.07
N SER A 261 -0.90 -9.49 13.75
CA SER A 261 0.27 -9.09 12.97
C SER A 261 0.47 -7.57 13.03
N TYR A 262 1.74 -7.17 13.06
CA TYR A 262 2.11 -5.76 13.13
C TYR A 262 1.59 -4.97 11.92
N SER A 263 1.56 -5.59 10.73
CA SER A 263 0.98 -4.99 9.52
C SER A 263 -0.51 -4.72 9.66
N PHE A 264 -1.28 -5.68 10.19
CA PHE A 264 -2.71 -5.53 10.36
C PHE A 264 -3.04 -4.42 11.37
N ILE A 265 -2.34 -4.40 12.51
CA ILE A 265 -2.52 -3.38 13.54
C ILE A 265 -2.22 -1.98 12.97
N LYS A 266 -1.12 -1.81 12.23
CA LYS A 266 -0.78 -0.52 11.60
C LYS A 266 -1.81 -0.07 10.57
N TRP A 267 -2.25 -0.99 9.71
CA TRP A 267 -3.31 -0.72 8.73
C TRP A 267 -4.62 -0.30 9.40
N LYS A 268 -5.10 -1.08 10.38
CA LYS A 268 -6.33 -0.78 11.12
C LYS A 268 -6.24 0.58 11.80
N ASN A 269 -5.12 0.87 12.47
CA ASN A 269 -4.90 2.17 13.12
C ASN A 269 -4.91 3.33 12.11
N MET A 270 -4.34 3.15 10.92
CA MET A 270 -4.39 4.16 9.85
C MET A 270 -5.83 4.42 9.38
N ILE A 271 -6.62 3.37 9.14
CA ILE A 271 -8.05 3.50 8.80
C ILE A 271 -8.82 4.23 9.90
N GLN A 272 -8.60 3.87 11.16
CA GLN A 272 -9.26 4.51 12.30
C GLN A 272 -8.89 5.98 12.47
N ARG A 273 -7.62 6.35 12.25
CA ARG A 273 -7.21 7.75 12.24
C ARG A 273 -7.99 8.55 11.20
N CYS A 274 -8.19 8.00 10.01
CA CYS A 274 -8.83 8.74 8.92
C CYS A 274 -10.35 8.80 9.03
N TYR A 275 -11.01 7.78 9.60
CA TYR A 275 -12.46 7.64 9.44
C TYR A 275 -13.24 7.36 10.73
N SER A 276 -12.59 7.23 11.89
CA SER A 276 -13.30 6.96 13.14
C SER A 276 -13.70 8.24 13.86
N ASP A 277 -15.01 8.50 13.97
CA ASP A 277 -15.56 9.63 14.72
C ASP A 277 -15.05 9.71 16.17
N VAL A 278 -14.80 8.54 16.79
CA VAL A 278 -14.26 8.48 18.16
C VAL A 278 -12.82 8.99 18.20
N VAL A 279 -12.00 8.60 17.22
CA VAL A 279 -10.63 9.09 17.11
C VAL A 279 -10.62 10.59 16.80
N HIS A 280 -11.47 11.05 15.88
CA HIS A 280 -11.57 12.45 15.51
C HIS A 280 -11.99 13.36 16.67
N LYS A 281 -12.91 12.92 17.53
CA LYS A 281 -13.27 13.64 18.76
C LYS A 281 -12.09 13.80 19.72
N LEU A 282 -11.25 12.77 19.86
CA LEU A 282 -10.08 12.78 20.74
C LEU A 282 -8.86 13.47 20.12
N LYS A 283 -8.76 13.44 18.79
CA LYS A 283 -7.62 13.91 18.01
C LYS A 283 -8.12 14.62 16.73
N PRO A 284 -8.64 15.86 16.86
CA PRO A 284 -9.28 16.58 15.76
C PRO A 284 -8.39 16.82 14.54
N TYR A 285 -7.07 16.87 14.72
CA TYR A 285 -6.10 17.03 13.62
C TYR A 285 -6.08 15.85 12.62
N TYR A 286 -6.81 14.76 12.90
CA TYR A 286 -7.00 13.65 11.96
C TYR A 286 -8.28 13.75 11.11
N VAL A 287 -9.18 14.71 11.36
CA VAL A 287 -10.50 14.81 10.72
C VAL A 287 -10.43 14.83 9.19
N ASP A 288 -9.51 15.62 8.64
CA ASP A 288 -9.38 15.79 7.18
C ASP A 288 -8.37 14.81 6.55
N LYS A 289 -7.97 13.75 7.28
CA LYS A 289 -7.01 12.78 6.77
C LYS A 289 -7.72 11.64 6.05
N GLU A 290 -7.17 11.20 4.94
CA GLU A 290 -7.71 10.16 4.09
C GLU A 290 -6.68 9.06 3.82
N VAL A 291 -7.15 7.94 3.28
CA VAL A 291 -6.30 6.82 2.83
C VAL A 291 -6.52 6.61 1.34
N CYS A 292 -5.45 6.44 0.57
CA CYS A 292 -5.55 6.17 -0.85
C CYS A 292 -6.37 4.90 -1.11
N ILE A 293 -7.06 4.84 -2.25
CA ILE A 293 -8.00 3.76 -2.58
C ILE A 293 -7.33 2.39 -2.50
N GLU A 294 -6.07 2.27 -2.90
CA GLU A 294 -5.34 1.01 -2.89
C GLU A 294 -5.14 0.49 -1.46
N TRP A 295 -4.83 1.38 -0.50
CA TRP A 295 -4.63 1.01 0.90
C TRP A 295 -5.91 0.86 1.71
N GLN A 296 -7.07 1.14 1.13
CA GLN A 296 -8.34 0.67 1.69
C GLN A 296 -8.41 -0.87 1.68
N ASN A 297 -7.68 -1.53 0.77
CA ASN A 297 -7.46 -2.98 0.78
C ASN A 297 -6.26 -3.34 1.67
N TYR A 298 -6.48 -4.13 2.71
CA TYR A 298 -5.40 -4.61 3.58
C TYR A 298 -4.34 -5.40 2.81
N GLN A 299 -4.69 -6.25 1.83
CA GLN A 299 -3.69 -7.00 1.07
C GLN A 299 -2.71 -6.08 0.33
N ASN A 300 -3.20 -5.00 -0.28
CA ASN A 300 -2.35 -4.02 -0.97
C ASN A 300 -1.44 -3.27 0.01
N PHE A 301 -1.99 -2.82 1.15
CA PHE A 301 -1.17 -2.23 2.21
C PHE A 301 -0.10 -3.21 2.69
N LYS A 302 -0.45 -4.49 2.86
CA LYS A 302 0.49 -5.53 3.30
C LYS A 302 1.63 -5.75 2.30
N LEU A 303 1.38 -5.70 0.99
CA LEU A 303 2.44 -5.79 -0.03
C LEU A 303 3.46 -4.65 0.11
N TRP A 304 2.98 -3.43 0.33
CA TRP A 304 3.86 -2.30 0.62
C TRP A 304 4.56 -2.46 1.98
N PHE A 305 3.83 -2.90 3.00
CA PHE A 305 4.36 -3.11 4.34
C PHE A 305 5.53 -4.11 4.33
N ASP A 306 5.35 -5.27 3.71
CA ASP A 306 6.33 -6.36 3.72
C ASP A 306 7.62 -6.00 2.97
N THR A 307 7.55 -5.06 2.02
CA THR A 307 8.72 -4.56 1.27
C THR A 307 9.50 -3.48 2.03
N HIS A 308 8.82 -2.71 2.89
CA HIS A 308 9.39 -1.55 3.57
C HIS A 308 9.72 -1.80 5.06
N TYR A 309 9.03 -2.76 5.70
CA TYR A 309 9.19 -3.05 7.11
C TYR A 309 10.36 -4.01 7.37
N ILE A 310 11.22 -3.64 8.31
CA ILE A 310 12.28 -4.51 8.82
C ILE A 310 11.76 -5.25 10.06
N LEU A 311 11.69 -6.58 9.98
CA LEU A 311 11.22 -7.43 11.07
C LEU A 311 11.94 -7.13 12.39
N GLY A 312 11.16 -6.93 13.46
CA GLY A 312 11.66 -6.67 14.82
C GLY A 312 11.93 -5.20 15.12
N THR A 313 11.83 -4.30 14.14
CA THR A 313 11.95 -2.86 14.38
C THR A 313 10.63 -2.27 14.90
N LYS A 314 10.74 -1.28 15.79
CA LYS A 314 9.60 -0.48 16.26
C LYS A 314 9.52 0.80 15.44
N VAL A 315 8.54 0.88 14.56
CA VAL A 315 8.35 2.01 13.63
C VAL A 315 6.91 2.50 13.63
N ASP A 316 6.72 3.76 13.28
CA ASP A 316 5.45 4.38 12.99
C ASP A 316 5.31 4.63 11.50
N LEU A 317 4.05 4.56 11.03
CA LEU A 317 3.67 4.96 9.69
C LEU A 317 3.48 6.47 9.73
N ASP A 318 4.42 7.18 9.14
CA ASP A 318 4.37 8.63 8.99
C ASP A 318 3.98 8.99 7.55
N LYS A 319 3.30 10.11 7.36
CA LYS A 319 2.92 10.64 6.03
C LYS A 319 3.55 12.01 5.73
N ASP A 320 4.18 12.63 6.73
CA ASP A 320 4.54 14.05 6.70
C ASP A 320 6.00 14.27 6.27
N LEU A 321 6.88 13.28 6.43
CA LEU A 321 8.27 13.36 6.01
C LEU A 321 8.42 13.68 4.53
N LEU A 322 7.68 12.97 3.67
CA LEU A 322 7.80 13.11 2.22
C LEU A 322 6.93 14.24 1.67
N TYR A 323 5.80 14.51 2.32
CA TYR A 323 4.86 15.53 1.88
C TYR A 323 4.05 16.10 3.05
N LYS A 324 4.57 17.16 3.66
CA LYS A 324 4.00 17.79 4.87
C LYS A 324 2.59 18.34 4.69
N GLU A 325 2.27 18.88 3.51
CA GLU A 325 0.93 19.37 3.16
C GLU A 325 -0.07 18.24 2.88
N GLY A 326 0.41 17.00 2.85
CA GLY A 326 -0.37 15.82 2.52
C GLY A 326 -1.40 15.44 3.59
N ASN A 327 -2.65 15.28 3.14
CA ASN A 327 -3.72 14.70 3.95
C ASN A 327 -3.96 13.21 3.68
N ILE A 328 -3.31 12.63 2.66
CA ILE A 328 -3.56 11.27 2.22
C ILE A 328 -2.42 10.35 2.68
N TYR A 329 -2.76 9.26 3.37
CA TYR A 329 -1.87 8.11 3.56
C TYR A 329 -1.81 7.28 2.28
N SER A 330 -0.63 7.14 1.69
CA SER A 330 -0.40 6.33 0.48
C SER A 330 1.06 5.86 0.39
N PRO A 331 1.38 4.90 -0.51
CA PRO A 331 2.78 4.51 -0.76
C PRO A 331 3.70 5.68 -1.12
N GLU A 332 3.12 6.72 -1.72
CA GLU A 332 3.83 7.88 -2.24
C GLU A 332 4.07 8.98 -1.20
N THR A 333 3.32 8.99 -0.10
CA THR A 333 3.45 9.98 0.98
C THR A 333 4.01 9.38 2.26
N CYS A 334 3.87 8.05 2.43
CA CYS A 334 4.21 7.41 3.68
C CYS A 334 5.61 6.81 3.75
N ALA A 335 6.17 6.85 4.97
CA ALA A 335 7.44 6.25 5.33
C ALA A 335 7.32 5.49 6.66
N PHE A 336 8.11 4.45 6.84
CA PHE A 336 8.35 3.90 8.18
C PHE A 336 9.48 4.64 8.87
N MET A 337 9.18 5.19 10.03
CA MET A 337 10.14 5.90 10.86
C MET A 337 10.11 5.41 12.29
N THR A 338 11.23 5.49 13.02
CA THR A 338 11.16 5.23 14.46
C THR A 338 10.29 6.30 15.13
N HIS A 339 9.64 5.96 16.24
CA HIS A 339 8.81 6.92 16.99
C HIS A 339 9.58 8.21 17.32
N PHE A 340 10.86 8.04 17.66
CA PHE A 340 11.78 9.15 17.91
C PHE A 340 11.89 10.10 16.70
N PHE A 341 12.11 9.57 15.50
CA PHE A 341 12.18 10.39 14.29
C PHE A 341 10.88 11.14 14.07
N ASN A 342 9.74 10.46 14.20
CA ASN A 342 8.43 11.09 14.04
C ASN A 342 8.25 12.31 14.97
N THR A 343 8.72 12.22 16.22
CA THR A 343 8.65 13.36 17.17
C THR A 343 9.60 14.51 16.82
N VAL A 344 10.74 14.25 16.17
CA VAL A 344 11.68 15.31 15.74
C VAL A 344 11.07 16.18 14.63
N PHE A 345 10.26 15.58 13.76
CA PHE A 345 9.58 16.28 12.67
C PHE A 345 8.31 17.01 13.09
N GLU A 346 7.80 16.79 14.31
CA GLU A 346 6.67 17.58 14.82
C GLU A 346 7.10 19.05 15.03
N ASP A 347 6.22 20.01 14.72
CA ASP A 347 6.45 21.45 14.92
C ASP A 347 6.19 21.92 16.36
N ARG A 348 6.05 20.98 17.31
CA ARG A 348 5.69 21.33 18.69
C ARG A 348 6.81 22.09 19.39
N GLY A 349 6.43 23.19 20.05
CA GLY A 349 7.26 23.87 21.04
C GLY A 349 8.09 25.06 20.54
N ILE A 350 7.88 25.58 19.32
CA ILE A 350 8.61 26.75 18.81
C ILE A 350 8.56 27.91 19.82
N GLU A 351 7.37 28.22 20.37
CA GLU A 351 7.20 29.28 21.39
C GLU A 351 7.92 28.99 22.72
N SER A 352 8.08 27.72 23.11
CA SER A 352 8.81 27.34 24.33
C SER A 352 10.33 27.22 24.13
N ASN A 353 10.78 27.27 22.88
CA ASN A 353 12.16 27.00 22.47
C ASN A 353 12.99 28.28 22.31
N ILE A 354 12.32 29.44 22.22
CA ILE A 354 12.92 30.78 22.15
C ILE A 354 12.53 31.53 23.42
N LYS A 355 13.51 32.02 24.18
CA LYS A 355 13.27 32.74 25.43
C LYS A 355 14.05 34.05 25.44
N GLN A 356 13.36 35.17 25.64
CA GLN A 356 14.01 36.46 25.89
C GLN A 356 14.70 36.46 27.26
N ASN A 357 15.94 36.93 27.29
CA ASN A 357 16.78 37.09 28.46
C ASN A 357 16.64 38.52 29.03
N ASP A 358 17.07 38.71 30.28
CA ASP A 358 16.96 40.01 30.96
C ASP A 358 17.81 41.12 30.30
N ASP A 359 18.84 40.76 29.55
CA ASP A 359 19.71 41.67 28.79
C ASP A 359 19.15 42.06 27.41
N GLY A 360 17.95 41.57 27.06
CA GLY A 360 17.29 41.82 25.78
C GLY A 360 17.65 40.83 24.67
N THR A 361 18.61 39.93 24.88
CA THR A 361 18.96 38.85 23.93
C THR A 361 17.97 37.70 24.00
N TYR A 362 18.05 36.77 23.05
CA TYR A 362 17.13 35.64 22.90
C TYR A 362 17.89 34.32 22.93
N SER A 363 17.66 33.50 23.97
CA SER A 363 18.19 32.15 24.07
C SER A 363 17.33 31.16 23.29
N VAL A 364 17.97 30.35 22.44
CA VAL A 364 17.30 29.34 21.62
C VAL A 364 17.77 27.95 22.01
N SER A 365 16.82 27.04 22.19
CA SER A 365 17.09 25.65 22.52
C SER A 365 16.04 24.71 21.95
N MET A 366 16.37 23.43 21.80
CA MET A 366 15.43 22.39 21.40
C MET A 366 15.45 21.24 22.38
N ILE A 367 14.30 20.63 22.64
CA ILE A 367 14.23 19.41 23.45
C ILE A 367 14.24 18.20 22.52
N VAL A 368 15.26 17.36 22.67
CA VAL A 368 15.41 16.10 21.95
C VAL A 368 15.54 14.98 22.97
N LEU A 369 14.65 13.97 22.92
CA LEU A 369 14.67 12.84 23.88
C LEU A 369 14.67 13.29 25.35
N ASN A 370 13.85 14.30 25.67
CA ASN A 370 13.79 14.93 27.00
C ASN A 370 15.11 15.56 27.47
N LYS A 371 16.05 15.82 26.56
CA LYS A 371 17.27 16.58 26.83
C LYS A 371 17.21 17.92 26.13
N LYS A 372 17.52 18.98 26.86
CA LYS A 372 17.67 20.32 26.29
C LYS A 372 18.99 20.37 25.52
N MET A 373 18.93 20.80 24.27
CA MET A 373 20.06 21.10 23.42
C MET A 373 20.04 22.60 23.16
N ASP A 374 21.05 23.31 23.66
CA ASP A 374 21.17 24.75 23.42
C ASP A 374 21.68 24.97 21.98
N ILE A 375 20.98 25.83 21.25
CA ILE A 375 21.28 26.17 19.85
C ILE A 375 22.15 27.43 19.80
N GLY A 376 21.82 28.44 20.61
CA GLY A 376 22.57 29.69 20.66
C GLY A 376 21.83 30.80 21.41
N VAL A 377 22.44 31.98 21.42
CA VAL A 377 21.87 33.23 21.90
C VAL A 377 21.96 34.24 20.76
N PHE A 378 20.90 34.99 20.52
CA PHE A 378 20.75 35.92 19.39
C PHE A 378 20.32 37.30 19.87
N ASP A 379 20.62 38.34 19.11
CA ASP A 379 20.39 39.73 19.53
C ASP A 379 18.95 40.20 19.24
N SER A 380 18.21 39.47 18.40
CA SER A 380 16.82 39.76 18.06
C SER A 380 15.95 38.50 18.00
N GLU A 381 14.64 38.70 18.12
CA GLU A 381 13.64 37.63 18.00
C GLU A 381 13.66 36.97 16.61
N GLU A 382 13.81 37.77 15.55
CA GLU A 382 13.87 37.29 14.17
C GLU A 382 15.11 36.41 13.91
N GLU A 383 16.27 36.82 14.42
CA GLU A 383 17.49 36.02 14.39
C GLU A 383 17.35 34.74 15.21
N ALA A 384 16.68 34.80 16.36
CA ALA A 384 16.41 33.62 17.19
C ALA A 384 15.49 32.61 16.48
N HIS A 385 14.47 33.08 15.76
CA HIS A 385 13.61 32.23 14.93
C HIS A 385 14.40 31.56 13.80
N THR A 386 15.20 32.33 13.08
CA THR A 386 16.06 31.80 12.01
C THR A 386 17.07 30.79 12.56
N GLY A 387 17.72 31.13 13.68
CA GLY A 387 18.67 30.25 14.37
C GLY A 387 18.04 28.95 14.87
N PHE A 388 16.79 28.98 15.33
CA PHE A 388 16.04 27.76 15.68
C PHE A 388 15.83 26.86 14.47
N ILE A 389 15.42 27.43 13.34
CA ILE A 389 15.17 26.71 12.10
C ILE A 389 16.46 26.06 11.59
N ASP A 390 17.54 26.84 11.48
CA ASP A 390 18.84 26.36 11.03
C ASP A 390 19.39 25.29 11.97
N GLY A 391 19.29 25.50 13.29
CA GLY A 391 19.69 24.53 14.30
C GLY A 391 18.93 23.20 14.17
N LYS A 392 17.60 23.26 13.96
CA LYS A 392 16.77 22.06 13.77
C LYS A 392 17.06 21.37 12.44
N ILE A 393 17.26 22.10 11.35
CA ILE A 393 17.67 21.54 10.04
C ILE A 393 19.03 20.85 10.16
N ASN A 394 20.03 21.50 10.76
CA ASN A 394 21.35 20.92 10.98
C ASN A 394 21.27 19.63 11.80
N TYR A 395 20.47 19.62 12.86
CA TYR A 395 20.23 18.42 13.66
C TYR A 395 19.61 17.29 12.84
N ILE A 396 18.62 17.58 11.99
CA ILE A 396 17.96 16.60 11.12
C ILE A 396 18.96 16.05 10.08
N CYS A 397 19.79 16.90 9.49
CA CYS A 397 20.84 16.49 8.55
C CYS A 397 21.87 15.56 9.22
N ASP A 398 22.36 15.92 10.40
CA ASP A 398 23.26 15.07 11.19
C ASP A 398 22.62 13.72 11.52
N LEU A 399 21.32 13.73 11.82
CA LEU A 399 20.55 12.53 12.09
C LEU A 399 20.40 11.67 10.83
N ALA A 400 20.13 12.28 9.68
CA ALA A 400 20.03 11.61 8.39
C ALA A 400 21.34 10.88 8.06
N GLU A 401 22.50 11.54 8.23
CA GLU A 401 23.81 10.92 8.01
C GLU A 401 24.05 9.73 8.94
N LYS A 402 23.66 9.82 10.22
CA LYS A 402 23.75 8.69 11.17
C LYS A 402 22.83 7.51 10.80
N CYS A 403 21.78 7.79 10.04
CA CYS A 403 20.79 6.81 9.57
C CYS A 403 21.08 6.27 8.18
N LYS A 404 22.07 6.80 7.47
CA LYS A 404 22.43 6.37 6.12
C LYS A 404 22.68 4.86 6.05
N GLY A 405 21.96 4.19 5.16
CA GLY A 405 21.97 2.73 5.04
C GLY A 405 21.22 1.96 6.13
N LYS A 406 20.66 2.60 7.15
CA LYS A 406 19.78 1.97 8.17
C LYS A 406 18.30 2.18 7.86
N VAL A 407 17.98 3.23 7.12
CA VAL A 407 16.64 3.52 6.58
C VAL A 407 16.66 3.40 5.05
N PRO A 408 15.50 3.22 4.40
CA PRO A 408 15.42 3.31 2.94
C PRO A 408 15.97 4.64 2.43
N ASP A 409 16.53 4.63 1.22
CA ASP A 409 17.19 5.82 0.67
C ASP A 409 16.20 6.98 0.48
N TYR A 410 14.94 6.72 0.13
CA TYR A 410 13.93 7.78 0.03
C TYR A 410 13.62 8.44 1.38
N VAL A 411 13.76 7.71 2.50
CA VAL A 411 13.60 8.28 3.85
C VAL A 411 14.79 9.18 4.15
N TYR A 412 16.01 8.72 3.87
CA TYR A 412 17.22 9.53 4.00
C TYR A 412 17.16 10.81 3.14
N GLU A 413 16.77 10.69 1.87
CA GLU A 413 16.55 11.83 0.97
C GLU A 413 15.46 12.77 1.50
N GLY A 414 14.36 12.22 2.04
CA GLY A 414 13.29 13.01 2.66
C GLY A 414 13.78 13.81 3.87
N MET A 415 14.63 13.21 4.72
CA MET A 415 15.22 13.90 5.87
C MET A 415 16.15 15.05 5.44
N LEU A 416 16.99 14.84 4.43
CA LEU A 416 17.91 15.88 3.93
C LEU A 416 17.18 17.05 3.25
N ASN A 417 16.03 16.76 2.62
CA ASN A 417 15.22 17.77 1.96
C ASN A 417 14.14 18.37 2.89
N TYR A 418 14.17 18.03 4.18
CA TYR A 418 13.16 18.50 5.12
C TYR A 418 13.25 20.01 5.28
N LYS A 419 12.12 20.69 5.06
CA LYS A 419 12.00 22.14 5.22
C LYS A 419 11.09 22.46 6.40
N ILE A 420 11.46 23.47 7.17
CA ILE A 420 10.61 24.04 8.21
C ILE A 420 9.96 25.28 7.62
N GLU A 421 8.65 25.25 7.46
CA GLU A 421 7.86 26.41 7.07
C GLU A 421 7.33 27.06 8.35
N ILE A 422 7.56 28.37 8.49
CA ILE A 422 6.96 29.19 9.55
C ILE A 422 5.57 29.58 9.03
N ASN A 423 4.52 29.14 9.73
CA ASN A 423 3.14 29.58 9.47
C ASN A 423 2.76 30.73 10.37
#